data_AF-A0A327VNW4-F1
#
_entry.id   AF-A0A327VNW4-F1
#
_cell.length_a   1.000
_cell.length_b   1.000
_cell.length_c   1.000
_cell.angle_alpha   90.00
_cell.angle_beta   90.00
_cell.angle_gamma   90.00
#
_symmetry.space_group_name_H-M   'P 1'
#
loop_
_entity.id
_entity.type
_entity.pdbx_description
1 polymer ?
#
loop_
_entity_poly.entity_id
_entity_poly.type
_entity_poly.pdbx_seq_one_letter_code
_entity_poly.pdbx_strand_id
1 'polypeptide(L)'
;MRKKIIFPCSRYPRLSEELMTRICSALQLRIEVLISGRNSKEVACARQVICHLFCSFSDLSFGQIGTLIGRSRPAVYYNNSEAIKHLQTKDQLFVNYWLKSIRIILKSMDELPLEMFEKKQYIRCK
;
A
#
# COMPACT_ATOMS: atom_id res chain seq x y z
N MET A 1 8.20 11.36 18.75
CA MET A 1 7.77 10.26 17.86
C MET A 1 6.76 10.79 16.85
N ARG A 2 7.03 10.69 15.54
CA ARG A 2 6.02 11.00 14.51
C ARG A 2 4.98 9.87 14.52
N LYS A 3 3.73 10.20 14.85
CA LYS A 3 2.62 9.23 14.81
C LYS A 3 2.46 8.74 13.37
N LYS A 4 2.54 7.43 13.16
CA LYS A 4 2.27 6.82 11.85
C LYS A 4 0.77 6.67 11.69
N ILE A 5 0.27 7.07 10.53
CA ILE A 5 -1.08 6.75 10.08
C ILE A 5 -1.13 5.24 9.88
N ILE A 6 -2.10 4.57 10.50
CA ILE A 6 -2.25 3.11 10.41
C ILE A 6 -3.74 2.82 10.20
N PHE A 7 -4.10 2.37 9.00
CA PHE A 7 -5.41 1.81 8.71
C PHE A 7 -5.58 0.49 9.48
N PRO A 8 -6.73 0.28 10.15
CA PRO A 8 -7.05 -0.93 10.92
C PRO A 8 -7.45 -2.11 10.01
N CYS A 9 -6.71 -2.35 8.94
CA CYS A 9 -7.02 -3.36 7.92
C CYS A 9 -7.12 -4.78 8.49
N SER A 10 -6.41 -5.10 9.57
CA SER A 10 -6.50 -6.41 10.23
C SER A 10 -7.89 -6.67 10.82
N ARG A 11 -8.54 -5.61 11.34
CA ARG A 11 -9.89 -5.64 11.89
C ARG A 11 -10.96 -5.47 10.82
N TYR A 12 -10.63 -4.80 9.71
CA TYR A 12 -11.53 -4.53 8.59
C TYR A 12 -10.91 -5.00 7.26
N PRO A 13 -10.88 -6.30 6.95
CA PRO A 13 -10.18 -6.83 5.77
C PRO A 13 -10.63 -6.22 4.44
N ARG A 14 -11.94 -5.94 4.30
CA ARG A 14 -12.52 -5.27 3.12
C ARG A 14 -11.90 -3.91 2.82
N LEU A 15 -11.43 -3.19 3.85
CA LEU A 15 -10.75 -1.91 3.67
C LEU A 15 -9.45 -2.10 2.87
N SER A 16 -8.68 -3.16 3.14
CA SER A 16 -7.44 -3.43 2.42
C SER A 16 -7.69 -3.83 0.95
N GLU A 17 -8.76 -4.58 0.69
CA GLU A 17 -9.19 -4.95 -0.66
C GLU A 17 -9.66 -3.72 -1.45
N GLU A 18 -10.45 -2.84 -0.81
CA GLU A 18 -10.92 -1.60 -1.43
C GLU A 18 -9.76 -0.64 -1.72
N LEU A 19 -8.85 -0.44 -0.76
CA LEU A 19 -7.66 0.38 -0.96
C LEU A 19 -6.81 -0.15 -2.11
N MET A 20 -6.56 -1.47 -2.16
CA MET A 20 -5.83 -2.10 -3.25
C MET A 20 -6.53 -1.87 -4.60
N THR A 21 -7.85 -2.05 -4.66
CA THR A 21 -8.64 -1.84 -5.87
C THR A 21 -8.57 -0.39 -6.36
N ARG A 22 -8.71 0.59 -5.46
CA ARG A 22 -8.59 2.01 -5.78
C ARG A 22 -7.18 2.38 -6.26
N ILE A 23 -6.13 1.83 -5.63
CA ILE A 23 -4.74 2.02 -6.06
C ILE A 23 -4.52 1.42 -7.46
N CYS A 24 -4.94 0.18 -7.69
CA CYS A 24 -4.87 -0.48 -8.99
C CYS A 24 -5.56 0.35 -10.09
N SER A 25 -6.77 0.85 -9.80
CA SER A 25 -7.50 1.75 -10.72
C SER A 25 -6.71 3.02 -11.03
N ALA A 26 -6.13 3.69 -10.03
CA ALA A 26 -5.31 4.88 -10.22
C ALA A 26 -4.03 4.61 -11.04
N LEU A 27 -3.50 3.40 -10.96
CA LEU A 27 -2.36 2.93 -11.74
C LEU A 27 -2.75 2.38 -13.12
N GLN A 28 -4.04 2.39 -13.48
CA GLN A 28 -4.57 1.76 -14.70
C GLN A 28 -4.15 0.29 -14.83
N LEU A 29 -4.04 -0.39 -13.68
CA LEU A 29 -3.63 -1.78 -13.57
C LEU A 29 -4.83 -2.63 -13.17
N ARG A 30 -5.06 -3.72 -13.91
CA ARG A 30 -6.02 -4.76 -13.51
C ARG A 30 -5.50 -5.52 -12.29
N ILE A 31 -6.35 -5.73 -11.29
CA ILE A 31 -5.98 -6.41 -10.05
C ILE A 31 -5.47 -7.83 -10.30
N GLU A 32 -6.03 -8.52 -11.30
CA GLU A 32 -5.62 -9.86 -11.73
C GLU A 32 -4.17 -9.87 -12.22
N VAL A 33 -3.72 -8.78 -12.87
CA VAL A 33 -2.34 -8.65 -13.34
C VAL A 33 -1.39 -8.45 -12.16
N LEU A 34 -1.80 -7.69 -11.14
CA LEU A 34 -1.01 -7.49 -9.93
C LEU A 34 -0.74 -8.83 -9.22
N ILE A 35 -1.79 -9.62 -9.00
CA ILE A 35 -1.72 -10.92 -8.29
C ILE A 35 -1.12 -12.04 -9.16
N SER A 36 -1.14 -11.90 -10.49
CA SER A 36 -0.56 -12.90 -11.40
C SER A 36 0.95 -13.06 -11.24
N GLY A 37 1.51 -14.13 -11.83
CA GLY A 37 2.95 -14.34 -11.96
C GLY A 37 3.69 -13.35 -12.87
N ARG A 38 2.99 -12.49 -13.61
CA ARG A 38 3.60 -11.59 -14.63
C ARG A 38 4.61 -10.63 -14.00
N ASN A 39 5.76 -10.39 -14.63
CA ASN A 39 6.80 -9.55 -14.03
C ASN A 39 7.35 -8.49 -15.00
N SER A 40 6.46 -7.76 -15.70
CA SER A 40 6.90 -6.57 -16.42
C SER A 40 7.38 -5.51 -15.43
N LYS A 41 8.18 -4.55 -15.91
CA LYS A 41 8.74 -3.47 -15.08
C LYS A 41 7.64 -2.71 -14.34
N GLU A 42 6.53 -2.43 -15.01
CA GLU A 42 5.36 -1.73 -14.46
C GLU A 42 4.67 -2.55 -13.38
N VAL A 43 4.44 -3.84 -13.62
CA VAL A 43 3.74 -4.71 -12.66
C VAL A 43 4.61 -4.94 -11.42
N ALA A 44 5.92 -5.16 -11.60
CA ALA A 44 6.87 -5.27 -10.50
C ALA A 44 6.89 -3.98 -9.66
N CYS A 45 6.97 -2.82 -10.32
CA CYS A 45 6.94 -1.51 -9.66
C CYS A 45 5.63 -1.28 -8.89
N ALA A 46 4.48 -1.62 -9.49
CA ALA A 46 3.19 -1.52 -8.80
C ALA A 46 3.13 -2.38 -7.53
N ARG A 47 3.67 -3.61 -7.56
CA ARG A 47 3.76 -4.45 -6.34
C ARG A 47 4.65 -3.84 -5.29
N GLN A 48 5.80 -3.28 -5.67
CA GLN A 48 6.71 -2.62 -4.75
C GLN A 48 6.01 -1.45 -4.05
N VAL A 49 5.33 -0.59 -4.81
CA VAL A 49 4.55 0.53 -4.28
C VAL A 49 3.45 0.05 -3.34
N ILE A 50 2.62 -0.91 -3.77
CA ILE A 50 1.51 -1.43 -2.95
C ILE A 50 2.02 -2.09 -1.67
N CYS A 51 3.05 -2.93 -1.75
CA CYS A 51 3.67 -3.53 -0.57
C CYS A 51 4.15 -2.45 0.40
N HIS A 52 4.86 -1.45 -0.10
CA HIS A 52 5.42 -0.40 0.74
C HIS A 52 4.33 0.46 1.40
N LEU A 53 3.25 0.76 0.68
CA LEU A 53 2.11 1.48 1.24
C LEU A 53 1.43 0.70 2.36
N PHE A 54 1.10 -0.58 2.16
CA PHE A 54 0.49 -1.37 3.23
C PHE A 54 1.46 -1.56 4.42
N CYS A 55 2.74 -1.78 4.19
CA CYS A 55 3.73 -1.85 5.28
C CYS A 55 3.87 -0.54 6.06
N SER A 56 3.60 0.60 5.42
CA SER A 56 3.79 1.93 6.02
C SER A 56 2.52 2.49 6.67
N PHE A 57 1.36 2.14 6.11
CA PHE A 57 0.09 2.79 6.40
C PHE A 57 -1.00 1.83 6.89
N SER A 58 -0.77 0.53 7.03
CA SER A 58 -1.73 -0.37 7.67
C SER A 58 -1.11 -1.18 8.80
N ASP A 59 -1.97 -1.83 9.58
CA ASP A 59 -1.62 -2.75 10.66
C ASP A 59 -1.40 -4.20 10.16
N LEU A 60 -1.37 -4.42 8.84
CA LEU A 60 -1.21 -5.75 8.27
C LEU A 60 0.23 -6.26 8.45
N SER A 61 0.34 -7.52 8.86
CA SER A 61 1.61 -8.25 8.81
C SER A 61 2.01 -8.55 7.36
N PHE A 62 3.30 -8.81 7.12
CA PHE A 62 3.77 -9.25 5.78
C PHE A 62 3.07 -10.52 5.27
N GLY A 63 2.63 -11.41 6.17
CA GLY A 63 1.83 -12.58 5.79
C GLY A 63 0.49 -12.18 5.21
N GLN A 64 -0.24 -11.30 5.90
CA GLN A 64 -1.55 -10.81 5.45
C GLN A 64 -1.46 -9.99 4.16
N ILE A 65 -0.43 -9.13 4.03
CA ILE A 65 -0.16 -8.42 2.78
C ILE A 65 0.12 -9.43 1.65
N GLY A 66 0.88 -10.48 1.94
CA GLY A 66 1.17 -11.56 1.00
C GLY A 66 -0.10 -12.23 0.49
N THR A 67 -1.00 -12.62 1.40
CA THR A 67 -2.32 -13.16 1.05
C THR A 67 -3.11 -12.20 0.16
N LEU A 68 -3.15 -10.90 0.50
CA LEU A 68 -3.87 -9.87 -0.25
C LEU A 68 -3.38 -9.75 -1.71
N ILE A 69 -2.07 -9.82 -1.94
CA ILE A 69 -1.48 -9.66 -3.29
C ILE A 69 -1.14 -11.00 -3.97
N GLY A 70 -1.53 -12.14 -3.40
CA GLY A 70 -1.21 -13.47 -3.94
C GLY A 70 0.28 -13.82 -3.93
N ARG A 71 1.03 -13.41 -2.90
CA ARG A 71 2.49 -13.62 -2.77
C ARG A 71 2.90 -14.17 -1.41
N SER A 72 4.11 -14.75 -1.38
CA SER A 72 4.70 -15.23 -0.14
C SER A 72 5.17 -14.07 0.75
N ARG A 73 5.21 -14.30 2.06
CA ARG A 73 5.74 -13.34 3.04
C ARG A 73 7.16 -12.83 2.68
N PRO A 74 8.12 -13.67 2.26
CA PRO A 74 9.45 -13.19 1.83
C PRO A 74 9.38 -12.29 0.59
N ALA A 75 8.49 -12.57 -0.35
CA ALA A 75 8.31 -11.72 -1.53
C ALA A 75 7.78 -10.33 -1.16
N VAL A 76 6.91 -10.22 -0.15
CA VAL A 76 6.47 -8.92 0.38
C VAL A 76 7.65 -8.15 0.99
N TYR A 77 8.47 -8.81 1.80
CA TYR A 77 9.67 -8.20 2.39
C TYR A 77 10.64 -7.67 1.31
N TYR A 78 10.89 -8.48 0.28
CA TYR A 78 11.72 -8.07 -0.86
C TYR A 78 11.14 -6.84 -1.57
N ASN A 79 9.85 -6.86 -1.93
CA ASN A 79 9.19 -5.73 -2.60
C ASN A 79 9.22 -4.44 -1.76
N ASN A 80 9.02 -4.54 -0.44
CA ASN A 80 9.13 -3.39 0.46
C ASN A 80 10.57 -2.85 0.52
N SER A 81 11.57 -3.74 0.52
CA SER A 81 12.99 -3.34 0.50
C SER A 81 13.38 -2.65 -0.81
N GLU A 82 12.91 -3.16 -1.96
CA GLU A 82 13.13 -2.53 -3.26
C GLU A 82 12.43 -1.16 -3.37
N ALA A 83 11.23 -1.02 -2.83
CA ALA A 83 10.53 0.26 -2.78
C ALA A 83 11.34 1.33 -2.03
N ILE A 84 11.97 0.97 -0.90
CA ILE A 84 12.84 1.89 -0.14
C ILE A 84 14.03 2.33 -1.01
N LYS A 85 14.64 1.41 -1.76
CA LYS A 85 15.73 1.74 -2.70
C LYS A 85 15.25 2.71 -3.78
N HIS A 86 14.09 2.46 -4.39
CA HIS A 86 13.54 3.33 -5.43
C HIS A 86 13.17 4.74 -4.91
N LEU A 87 12.73 4.87 -3.66
CA LEU A 87 12.54 6.17 -3.02
C LEU A 87 13.85 6.94 -2.86
N GLN A 88 14.95 6.25 -2.52
CA GLN A 88 16.28 6.86 -2.38
C GLN A 88 16.85 7.28 -3.73
N THR A 89 16.75 6.42 -4.75
CA THR A 89 17.26 6.69 -6.10
C THR A 89 16.34 7.57 -6.94
N LYS A 90 15.11 7.83 -6.46
CA LYS A 90 14.07 8.60 -7.16
C LYS A 90 13.79 8.05 -8.55
N ASP A 91 13.66 6.73 -8.68
CA ASP A 91 13.28 6.10 -9.95
C ASP A 91 11.98 6.72 -10.48
N GLN A 92 11.99 7.20 -11.73
CA GLN A 92 10.90 8.00 -12.27
C GLN A 92 9.58 7.23 -12.34
N LEU A 93 9.62 5.95 -12.71
CA LEU A 93 8.42 5.11 -12.77
C LEU A 93 7.86 4.90 -11.38
N PHE A 94 8.73 4.55 -10.43
CA PHE A 94 8.34 4.35 -9.04
C PHE A 94 7.74 5.62 -8.43
N VAL A 95 8.40 6.78 -8.58
CA VAL A 95 7.92 8.06 -8.05
C VAL A 95 6.55 8.41 -8.63
N ASN A 96 6.34 8.20 -9.93
CA ASN A 96 5.05 8.42 -10.57
C ASN A 96 3.95 7.52 -9.98
N TYR A 97 4.25 6.23 -9.76
CA TYR A 97 3.28 5.29 -9.18
C TYR A 97 3.02 5.57 -7.70
N TRP A 98 4.06 5.91 -6.96
CA TRP A 98 3.97 6.35 -5.57
C TRP A 98 3.06 7.56 -5.43
N LEU A 99 3.26 8.62 -6.22
CA LEU A 99 2.47 9.85 -6.14
C LEU A 99 0.99 9.62 -6.47
N LYS A 100 0.67 8.77 -7.44
CA LYS A 100 -0.72 8.38 -7.73
C LYS A 100 -1.33 7.60 -6.57
N SER A 101 -0.60 6.65 -6.01
CA SER A 101 -1.09 5.73 -4.99
C SER A 101 -1.22 6.39 -3.61
N ILE A 102 -0.26 7.25 -3.23
CA ILE A 102 -0.32 7.94 -1.94
C ILE A 102 -1.49 8.92 -1.88
N ARG A 103 -1.91 9.52 -3.00
CA ARG A 103 -3.13 10.35 -3.05
C ARG A 103 -4.39 9.54 -2.71
N ILE A 104 -4.46 8.28 -3.15
CA ILE A 104 -5.56 7.37 -2.80
C ILE A 104 -5.55 7.08 -1.31
N ILE A 105 -4.37 6.80 -0.73
CA ILE A 105 -4.21 6.60 0.71
C ILE A 105 -4.71 7.82 1.49
N LEU A 106 -4.19 9.02 1.18
CA LEU A 106 -4.55 10.25 1.87
C LEU A 106 -6.06 10.55 1.76
N LYS A 107 -6.64 10.44 0.55
CA LYS A 107 -8.08 10.65 0.35
C LYS A 107 -8.92 9.65 1.16
N SER A 108 -8.53 8.38 1.18
CA SER A 108 -9.26 7.35 1.91
C SER A 108 -9.19 7.55 3.43
N MET A 109 -8.16 8.23 3.94
CA MET A 109 -8.13 8.61 5.35
C MET A 109 -9.19 9.64 5.69
N ASP A 110 -9.44 10.62 4.80
CA ASP A 110 -10.43 11.67 5.02
C ASP A 110 -11.87 11.15 4.94
N GLU A 111 -12.07 10.03 4.23
CA GLU A 111 -13.38 9.38 4.07
C GLU A 111 -13.75 8.44 5.22
N LEU A 112 -12.79 7.98 6.03
CA LEU A 112 -13.04 7.01 7.10
C LEU A 112 -13.48 7.68 8.42
N PRO A 113 -14.46 7.09 9.13
CA PRO A 113 -14.83 7.53 10.47
C PRO A 113 -13.64 7.51 11.44
N LEU A 114 -13.46 8.58 12.21
CA LEU A 114 -12.37 8.70 13.19
C LEU A 114 -12.35 7.54 14.22
N GLU A 115 -13.50 6.96 14.50
CA GLU A 115 -13.69 5.83 15.41
C GLU A 115 -13.00 4.54 14.94
N MET A 116 -12.74 4.42 13.63
CA MET A 116 -12.02 3.27 13.08
C MET A 116 -10.53 3.32 13.42
N PHE A 117 -9.98 4.49 13.71
CA PHE A 117 -8.57 4.63 14.08
C PHE A 117 -8.42 4.52 15.60
N GLU A 118 -7.53 3.64 16.07
CA GLU A 118 -7.25 3.58 17.51
C GLU A 118 -6.78 4.95 18.02
N LYS A 119 -7.41 5.44 19.11
CA LYS A 119 -7.17 6.77 19.72
C LYS A 119 -5.69 7.12 19.95
N LYS A 120 -4.79 6.13 19.99
CA LYS A 120 -3.36 6.36 20.23
C LYS A 120 -2.56 6.78 18.98
N GLN A 121 -3.10 6.65 17.77
CA GLN A 121 -2.30 6.77 16.52
C GLN A 121 -2.63 7.94 15.60
N TYR A 122 -3.74 8.68 15.81
CA TYR A 122 -4.11 9.81 14.94
C TYR A 122 -4.00 11.18 15.61
N ILE A 123 -3.41 12.16 14.93
CA ILE A 123 -3.73 13.59 15.05
C ILE A 123 -3.84 14.12 13.62
N ARG A 124 -4.97 14.75 13.31
CA ARG A 124 -5.19 15.47 12.06
C ARG A 124 -4.22 16.64 12.01
N CYS A 125 -3.28 16.67 11.07
CA CYS A 125 -2.52 17.89 10.80
C CYS A 125 -3.54 18.93 10.30
N LYS A 126 -3.79 19.94 11.14
CA LYS A 126 -4.54 21.13 10.76
C LYS A 126 -3.65 22.03 9.91
#